data_AF-A0A800AYP0-F1
#
_entry.id   AF-A0A800AYP0-F1
#
_cell.length_a   1.000
_cell.length_b   1.000
_cell.length_c   1.000
_cell.angle_alpha   90.00
_cell.angle_beta   90.00
_cell.angle_gamma   90.00
#
_symmetry.space_group_name_H-M   'P 1'
#
loop_
_entity.id
_entity.type
_entity.pdbx_description
1 polymer ?
#
loop_
_entity_poly.entity_id
_entity_poly.type
_entity_poly.pdbx_seq_one_letter_code
_entity_poly.pdbx_strand_id
1 'polypeptide(L)'
;TGRIRKTDVVVAKNYLQEKELKTLNRIVTMYLDYAEHQAEKQIPMTMNDWSKKLNTFLEFNEHDILQNAGKVTALIAKEFAISEFEKFKVIQNKSYQSDFDILLGKINI
;
A
#
# COMPACT_ATOMS: atom_id res chain seq x y z
N THR A 1 0.53 -15.47 -12.86
CA THR A 1 0.89 -14.21 -12.15
C THR A 1 2.37 -14.00 -12.32
N GLY A 2 2.79 -12.76 -12.58
CA GLY A 2 4.19 -12.45 -12.87
C GLY A 2 5.11 -12.67 -11.68
N ARG A 3 6.41 -12.77 -11.96
CA ARG A 3 7.45 -12.82 -10.93
C ARG A 3 7.49 -11.50 -10.14
N ILE A 4 7.40 -11.58 -8.81
CA ILE A 4 7.59 -10.43 -7.91
C ILE A 4 9.00 -9.86 -8.08
N ARG A 5 9.10 -8.54 -8.22
CA ARG A 5 10.36 -7.81 -8.41
C ARG A 5 10.76 -7.05 -7.15
N LYS A 6 12.04 -6.72 -7.06
CA LYS A 6 12.62 -5.91 -5.99
C LYS A 6 11.99 -4.51 -5.89
N THR A 7 11.54 -3.94 -7.01
CA THR A 7 10.83 -2.66 -7.04
C THR A 7 9.47 -2.73 -6.39
N ASP A 8 8.83 -3.90 -6.44
CA ASP A 8 7.45 -4.07 -6.01
C ASP A 8 7.38 -4.04 -4.49
N VAL A 9 8.33 -4.70 -3.81
CA VAL A 9 8.38 -4.82 -2.33
C VAL A 9 8.62 -3.50 -1.60
N VAL A 10 9.06 -2.45 -2.28
CA VAL A 10 9.26 -1.13 -1.70
C VAL A 10 7.95 -0.33 -1.66
N VAL A 11 6.95 -0.71 -2.45
CA VAL A 11 5.67 -0.01 -2.56
C VAL A 11 4.55 -0.88 -2.01
N ALA A 12 4.07 -0.55 -0.81
CA ALA A 12 3.04 -1.33 -0.12
C ALA A 12 1.75 -1.52 -0.95
N LYS A 13 1.34 -0.49 -1.72
CA LYS A 13 0.11 -0.52 -2.52
C LYS A 13 0.08 -1.64 -3.56
N ASN A 14 1.24 -2.13 -4.02
CA ASN A 14 1.32 -3.19 -5.02
C ASN A 14 0.81 -4.55 -4.52
N TYR A 15 0.60 -4.70 -3.21
CA TYR A 15 0.16 -5.95 -2.58
C TYR A 15 -1.19 -5.85 -1.88
N LEU A 16 -1.91 -4.74 -2.04
CA LEU A 16 -3.28 -4.67 -1.57
C LEU A 16 -4.17 -5.53 -2.47
N GLN A 17 -4.96 -6.38 -1.85
CA GLN A 17 -6.01 -7.15 -2.51
C GLN A 17 -7.14 -6.22 -2.95
N GLU A 18 -7.99 -6.68 -3.87
CA GLU A 18 -9.11 -5.90 -4.40
C GLU A 18 -10.02 -5.34 -3.29
N LYS A 19 -10.29 -6.15 -2.26
CA LYS A 19 -11.08 -5.72 -1.09
C LYS A 19 -10.39 -4.57 -0.33
N GLU A 20 -9.08 -4.66 -0.13
CA GLU A 20 -8.31 -3.65 0.59
C GLU A 20 -8.20 -2.35 -0.21
N LEU A 21 -7.98 -2.44 -1.53
CA LEU A 21 -8.01 -1.29 -2.44
C LEU A 21 -9.38 -0.60 -2.45
N LYS A 22 -10.46 -1.39 -2.49
CA LYS A 22 -11.83 -0.86 -2.42
C LYS A 22 -12.07 -0.10 -1.12
N THR A 23 -11.63 -0.65 0.01
CA THR A 23 -11.71 0.01 1.31
C THR A 23 -10.89 1.31 1.34
N LEU A 24 -9.64 1.27 0.86
CA LEU A 24 -8.77 2.45 0.78
C LEU A 24 -9.41 3.56 -0.05
N ASN A 25 -9.91 3.23 -1.25
CA ASN A 25 -10.56 4.21 -2.13
C ASN A 25 -11.77 4.84 -1.45
N ARG A 26 -12.61 4.04 -0.78
CA ARG A 26 -13.80 4.55 -0.08
C ARG A 26 -13.44 5.56 1.00
N ILE A 27 -12.45 5.25 1.84
CA ILE A 27 -12.00 6.13 2.93
C ILE A 27 -11.43 7.44 2.35
N VAL A 28 -10.61 7.34 1.30
CA VAL A 28 -10.02 8.51 0.64
C VAL A 28 -11.09 9.42 0.06
N THR A 29 -12.06 8.87 -0.67
CA THR A 29 -13.18 9.66 -1.22
C THR A 29 -13.98 10.33 -0.10
N MET A 30 -14.37 9.60 0.95
CA MET A 30 -15.11 10.18 2.08
C MET A 30 -14.35 11.32 2.77
N TYR A 31 -13.03 11.20 2.89
CA TYR A 31 -12.21 12.27 3.49
C TYR A 31 -12.11 13.50 2.59
N LEU A 32 -12.04 13.32 1.27
CA LEU A 32 -12.03 14.43 0.30
C LEU A 32 -13.37 15.17 0.30
N ASP A 33 -14.50 14.46 0.32
CA ASP A 33 -15.83 15.06 0.42
C ASP A 33 -15.97 15.88 1.72
N TYR A 34 -15.45 15.35 2.83
CA TYR A 34 -15.39 16.10 4.10
C TYR A 34 -14.54 17.37 3.98
N ALA A 35 -13.38 17.28 3.34
CA ALA A 35 -12.48 18.41 3.18
C ALA A 35 -13.06 19.50 2.26
N GLU A 36 -13.74 19.10 1.17
CA GLU A 36 -14.45 20.00 0.27
C GLU A 36 -15.54 20.78 1.01
N HIS A 37 -16.38 20.09 1.78
CA HIS A 37 -17.41 20.75 2.58
C HIS A 37 -16.85 21.71 3.65
N GLN A 38 -15.67 21.44 4.23
CA GLN A 38 -15.01 22.41 5.12
C GLN A 38 -14.49 23.63 4.34
N ALA A 39 -13.98 23.43 3.13
CA ALA A 39 -13.51 24.50 2.26
C ALA A 39 -14.67 25.41 1.80
N GLU A 40 -15.82 24.83 1.45
CA GLU A 40 -17.05 25.57 1.11
C GLU A 40 -17.53 26.49 2.25
N LYS A 41 -17.33 26.07 3.50
CA LYS A 41 -17.63 26.87 4.69
C LYS A 41 -16.64 28.01 4.94
N GLN A 42 -15.60 28.13 4.11
CA GLN A 42 -14.55 29.15 4.22
C GLN A 42 -13.88 29.16 5.60
N ILE A 43 -13.78 28.00 6.25
CA ILE A 43 -13.09 27.87 7.53
C ILE A 43 -11.59 27.79 7.22
N PRO A 44 -10.78 28.79 7.59
CA PRO A 44 -9.35 28.73 7.37
C PRO A 44 -8.75 27.61 8.22
N MET A 45 -8.01 26.71 7.58
CA MET A 45 -7.35 25.59 8.24
C MET A 45 -5.89 25.52 7.82
N THR A 46 -5.00 25.28 8.79
CA THR A 46 -3.59 25.00 8.52
C THR A 46 -3.39 23.52 8.20
N MET A 47 -2.25 23.16 7.61
CA MET A 47 -1.90 21.75 7.40
C MET A 47 -1.85 20.93 8.70
N ASN A 48 -1.53 21.56 9.82
CA ASN A 48 -1.56 20.91 11.14
C ASN A 48 -3.00 20.60 11.59
N ASP A 49 -3.95 21.49 11.29
CA ASP A 49 -5.37 21.27 11.59
C ASP A 49 -5.93 20.13 10.74
N TRP A 50 -5.56 20.08 9.46
CA TRP A 50 -5.91 18.97 8.57
C TRP A 50 -5.39 17.62 9.06
N SER A 51 -4.14 17.56 9.52
CA SER A 51 -3.55 16.35 10.12
C SER A 51 -4.34 15.87 11.34
N LYS A 52 -4.70 16.78 12.25
CA LYS A 52 -5.53 16.44 13.42
C LYS A 52 -6.92 15.94 13.01
N LYS A 53 -7.57 16.63 12.06
CA LYS A 53 -8.89 16.21 11.55
C LYS A 53 -8.84 14.86 10.85
N LEU A 54 -7.76 14.55 10.13
CA LEU A 54 -7.56 13.23 9.52
C LEU A 54 -7.50 12.14 10.57
N ASN A 55 -6.74 12.33 11.65
CA ASN A 55 -6.68 11.35 12.74
C ASN A 55 -8.06 11.13 13.37
N THR A 56 -8.79 12.20 13.71
CA THR A 56 -10.16 12.07 14.24
C THR A 56 -11.12 11.40 13.25
N PHE A 57 -11.00 11.70 11.96
CA PHE A 57 -11.81 11.07 10.92
C PHE A 57 -11.54 9.56 10.84
N LEU A 58 -10.27 9.15 10.88
CA LEU A 58 -9.89 7.75 10.88
C LEU A 58 -10.40 7.02 12.13
N GLU A 59 -10.23 7.60 13.33
CA GLU A 59 -10.77 7.05 14.58
C GLU A 59 -12.29 6.88 14.54
N PHE A 60 -13.01 7.89 14.03
CA PHE A 60 -14.47 7.84 13.88
C PHE A 60 -14.94 6.74 12.92
N ASN A 61 -14.13 6.43 11.90
CA ASN A 61 -14.40 5.35 10.94
C ASN A 61 -13.77 4.00 11.38
N GLU A 62 -13.42 3.86 12.67
CA GLU A 62 -12.86 2.63 13.26
C GLU A 62 -11.53 2.18 12.62
N HIS A 63 -10.70 3.13 12.18
CA HIS A 63 -9.36 2.88 11.69
C HIS A 63 -8.29 3.22 12.74
N ASP A 64 -7.28 2.35 12.83
CA ASP A 64 -6.14 2.55 13.71
C ASP A 64 -5.25 3.73 13.25
N ILE A 65 -4.85 4.56 14.22
CA ILE A 65 -3.92 5.66 13.98
C ILE A 65 -2.48 5.18 14.19
N LEU A 66 -1.60 5.54 13.26
CA LEU A 66 -0.18 5.25 13.35
C LEU A 66 0.49 6.11 14.44
N GLN A 67 0.54 5.58 15.68
CA GLN A 67 1.09 6.28 16.85
C GLN A 67 2.62 6.49 16.79
N ASN A 68 3.33 5.64 16.06
CA ASN A 68 4.79 5.56 16.05
C ASN A 68 5.41 6.13 14.77
N ALA A 69 4.71 7.04 14.10
CA ALA A 69 5.19 7.67 12.88
C ALA A 69 6.56 8.32 13.13
N GLY A 70 7.53 8.03 12.25
CA GLY A 70 8.90 8.56 12.36
C GLY A 70 9.87 7.74 13.21
N LYS A 71 9.42 6.72 13.97
CA LYS A 71 10.35 5.82 14.70
C LYS A 71 11.18 4.94 13.76
N VAL A 72 10.63 4.60 12.60
CA VAL A 72 11.33 3.86 11.55
C VAL A 72 11.48 4.77 10.34
N THR A 73 12.71 4.97 9.89
CA THR A 73 12.97 5.79 8.70
C THR A 73 12.57 5.02 7.44
N ALA A 74 12.21 5.76 6.39
CA ALA A 74 11.90 5.16 5.09
C ALA A 74 13.07 4.31 4.55
N LEU A 75 14.32 4.71 4.85
CA LEU A 75 15.52 3.97 4.45
C LEU A 75 15.57 2.61 5.15
N ILE A 76 15.40 2.57 6.47
CA ILE A 76 15.42 1.31 7.25
C ILE A 76 14.29 0.38 6.80
N ALA A 77 13.08 0.91 6.61
CA ALA A 77 11.94 0.11 6.14
C ALA A 77 12.20 -0.49 4.74
N LYS A 78 12.82 0.29 3.85
CA LYS A 78 13.20 -0.15 2.50
C LYS A 78 14.28 -1.22 2.51
N GLU A 79 15.32 -1.04 3.31
CA GLU A 79 16.39 -2.03 3.48
C GLU A 79 15.83 -3.35 4.05
N PHE A 80 14.97 -3.25 5.05
CA PHE A 80 14.28 -4.40 5.63
C PHE A 80 13.44 -5.15 4.58
N ALA A 81 12.56 -4.45 3.85
CA ALA A 81 11.75 -5.04 2.79
C ALA A 81 12.60 -5.71 1.69
N ILE A 82 13.72 -5.09 1.30
CA ILE A 82 14.66 -5.67 0.34
C ILE A 82 15.32 -6.94 0.91
N SER A 83 15.72 -6.93 2.18
CA SER A 83 16.35 -8.10 2.81
C SER A 83 15.39 -9.30 2.90
N GLU A 84 14.12 -9.06 3.23
CA GLU A 84 13.07 -10.08 3.21
C GLU A 84 12.79 -10.58 1.79
N PHE A 85 12.81 -9.68 0.81
CA PHE A 85 12.68 -10.06 -0.60
C PHE A 85 13.82 -10.97 -1.06
N GLU A 86 15.08 -10.71 -0.69
CA GLU A 86 16.18 -11.59 -1.09
C GLU A 86 16.05 -13.00 -0.50
N LYS A 87 15.51 -13.14 0.72
CA LYS A 87 15.16 -14.46 1.30
C LYS A 87 14.06 -15.15 0.48
N PHE A 88 12.98 -14.42 0.18
CA PHE A 88 11.85 -14.92 -0.61
C PHE A 88 12.25 -15.28 -2.05
N LYS A 89 13.14 -14.53 -2.67
CA LYS A 89 13.61 -14.72 -4.06
C LYS A 89 14.21 -16.10 -4.29
N VAL A 90 14.90 -16.68 -3.29
CA VAL A 90 15.42 -18.05 -3.37
C VAL A 90 14.29 -19.06 -3.53
N ILE A 91 13.20 -18.88 -2.79
CA ILE A 91 12.00 -19.73 -2.86
C ILE A 91 11.31 -19.55 -4.21
N GLN A 92 11.10 -18.30 -4.62
CA GLN A 92 10.48 -17.96 -5.90
C GLN A 92 11.26 -18.55 -7.08
N ASN A 93 12.59 -18.47 -7.08
CA ASN A 93 13.41 -19.03 -8.16
C ASN A 93 13.27 -20.55 -8.31
N LYS A 94 13.07 -21.27 -7.20
CA LYS A 94 12.90 -22.73 -7.23
C LYS A 94 11.54 -23.16 -7.76
N SER A 95 10.49 -22.36 -7.51
CA SER A 95 9.12 -22.68 -7.89
C SER A 95 8.67 -22.00 -9.19
N TYR A 96 9.45 -21.06 -9.72
CA TYR A 96 9.06 -20.30 -10.91
C TYR A 96 9.23 -21.14 -12.18
N GLN A 97 8.11 -21.36 -12.88
CA GLN A 97 8.09 -21.77 -14.28
C GLN A 97 7.67 -20.57 -15.13
N SER A 98 8.40 -20.31 -16.21
CA SER A 98 8.05 -19.24 -17.13
C SER A 98 6.72 -19.56 -17.82
N ASP A 99 5.92 -18.53 -18.11
CA ASP A 99 4.70 -18.70 -18.93
C ASP A 99 5.04 -19.32 -20.30
N PHE A 100 6.27 -19.11 -20.80
CA PHE A 100 6.79 -19.76 -21.99
C PHE A 100 7.04 -21.27 -21.79
N ASP A 101 7.63 -21.67 -20.66
CA ASP A 101 7.87 -23.08 -20.34
C ASP A 101 6.54 -23.83 -20.16
N ILE A 102 5.57 -23.18 -19.52
CA ILE A 102 4.20 -23.68 -19.38
C ILE A 102 3.54 -23.82 -20.76
N LEU A 103 3.75 -22.86 -21.65
CA LEU A 103 3.21 -22.89 -23.00
C LEU A 103 3.83 -24.04 -23.83
N LEU A 104 5.15 -24.22 -23.78
CA LEU A 104 5.83 -25.32 -24.45
C LEU A 104 5.32 -26.68 -23.97
N GLY A 105 5.16 -26.88 -22.66
CA GLY A 105 4.61 -28.11 -22.09
C GLY A 105 3.14 -28.37 -22.48
N LYS A 106 2.36 -27.31 -22.75
CA LYS A 106 0.98 -27.43 -23.25
C LYS A 106 0.89 -27.70 -24.75
N ILE A 107 1.92 -27.31 -25.51
CA ILE A 107 1.96 -27.44 -26.98
C ILE A 107 2.42 -28.83 -27.43
N ASN A 108 2.97 -29.67 -26.54
CA ASN A 108 3.45 -31.04 -26.78
C ASN A 108 3.04 -31.66 -28.15
N ILE A 109 3.89 -31.37 -29.14
CA ILE A 109 4.57 -32.39 -29.95
C ILE A 109 5.60 -33.04 -29.03
#